data_AF-A0A949ZV18-F1
#
_entry.id   AF-A0A949ZV18-F1
#
_cell.length_a   1.000
_cell.length_b   1.000
_cell.length_c   1.000
_cell.angle_alpha   90.00
_cell.angle_beta   90.00
_cell.angle_gamma   90.00
#
_symmetry.space_group_name_H-M   'P 1'
#
loop_
_entity.id
_entity.type
_entity.pdbx_description
1 polymer ?
#
loop_
_entity_poly.entity_id
_entity_poly.type
_entity_poly.pdbx_seq_one_letter_code
_entity_poly.pdbx_strand_id
1 'polypeptide(L)' 'MIQPLLPNKPRGVPRVDDRKVLNGIYWRLRTGSPWADIPERYGPPT' A
#
# COMPACT_ATOMS: atom_id res chain seq x y z
N MET A 1 -28.50 -12.84 -17.30
CA MET A 1 -27.90 -11.51 -17.05
C MET A 1 -27.40 -11.46 -15.61
N ILE A 2 -26.11 -11.23 -15.38
CA ILE A 2 -25.55 -11.13 -14.01
C ILE A 2 -24.98 -9.74 -13.68
N GLN A 3 -24.95 -8.83 -14.66
CA GLN A 3 -24.33 -7.52 -14.55
C GLN A 3 -24.81 -6.66 -13.36
N PRO A 4 -26.11 -6.65 -12.96
CA PRO A 4 -26.53 -5.91 -11.76
C PRO A 4 -26.08 -6.56 -10.43
N LEU A 5 -25.59 -7.79 -10.45
CA LEU A 5 -25.07 -8.51 -9.28
C LEU A 5 -23.55 -8.31 -9.10
N LEU A 6 -22.87 -7.70 -10.07
CA LEU A 6 -21.44 -7.46 -9.97
C LEU A 6 -21.18 -6.33 -8.96
N PRO A 7 -20.15 -6.47 -8.10
CA PRO A 7 -19.75 -5.41 -7.20
C PRO A 7 -19.37 -4.14 -7.98
N ASN A 8 -20.15 -3.07 -7.82
CA ASN A 8 -19.92 -1.78 -8.48
C ASN A 8 -19.15 -0.78 -7.59
N LYS A 9 -18.58 -1.25 -6.47
CA LYS A 9 -17.82 -0.39 -5.57
C LYS A 9 -16.34 -0.77 -5.64
N PRO A 10 -15.43 0.15 -5.98
CA PRO A 10 -14.01 -0.10 -5.79
C PRO A 10 -13.78 -0.39 -4.30
N ARG A 11 -13.27 -1.58 -4.00
CA ARG A 11 -12.89 -2.00 -2.65
C ARG A 11 -11.38 -1.88 -2.51
N GLY A 12 -10.93 -1.40 -1.35
CA GLY A 12 -9.51 -1.26 -1.03
C GLY A 12 -9.01 0.18 -1.08
N VAL A 13 -7.77 0.36 -0.63
CA VAL A 13 -7.05 1.65 -0.68
C VAL A 13 -6.63 1.90 -2.14
N PRO A 14 -6.79 3.13 -2.66
CA PRO A 14 -6.26 3.49 -3.97
C PRO A 14 -4.78 3.09 -4.11
N ARG A 15 -4.40 2.58 -5.29
CA ARG A 15 -2.98 2.28 -5.55
C ARG A 15 -2.17 3.56 -5.43
N VAL A 16 -1.12 3.51 -4.62
CA VAL A 16 -0.08 4.53 -4.56
C VAL A 16 1.03 4.21 -5.57
N ASP A 17 1.89 5.18 -5.86
CA ASP A 17 3.05 5.01 -6.75
C ASP A 17 3.89 3.78 -6.35
N ASP A 18 4.10 2.86 -7.30
CA ASP A 18 4.86 1.62 -7.09
C ASP A 18 6.31 1.90 -6.65
N ARG A 19 6.93 2.99 -7.13
CA ARG A 19 8.28 3.39 -6.71
C ARG A 19 8.31 3.77 -5.24
N LYS A 20 7.25 4.42 -4.74
CA LYS A 20 7.09 4.76 -3.31
C LYS A 20 7.02 3.49 -2.46
N VAL A 21 6.23 2.50 -2.90
CA VAL A 21 6.08 1.21 -2.21
C VAL A 21 7.40 0.45 -2.16
N LEU A 22 8.07 0.29 -3.30
CA LEU A 22 9.34 -0.43 -3.38
C LEU A 22 10.42 0.23 -2.52
N ASN A 23 10.51 1.57 -2.52
CA ASN A 23 11.46 2.28 -1.66
C ASN A 23 11.18 2.06 -0.17
N GLY A 24 9.91 1.95 0.25
CA GLY A 24 9.54 1.61 1.63
C GLY A 24 9.99 0.20 2.02
N ILE A 25 9.77 -0.78 1.13
CA ILE A 25 10.22 -2.17 1.31
C ILE A 25 11.75 -2.23 1.43
N TYR A 26 12.50 -1.60 0.51
CA TYR A 26 13.95 -1.58 0.56
C TYR A 26 14.48 -0.89 1.81
N TRP A 27 13.85 0.21 2.23
CA TRP A 27 14.23 0.88 3.47
C TRP A 27 14.08 -0.04 4.67
N ARG A 28 12.92 -0.71 4.80
CA ARG A 28 12.64 -1.66 5.89
C ARG A 28 13.64 -2.81 5.91
N LEU A 29 13.92 -3.40 4.75
CA LEU A 29 14.88 -4.51 4.63
C LEU A 29 16.30 -4.08 5.01
N ARG A 30 16.68 -2.83 4.74
CA ARG A 30 17.99 -2.29 5.08
C ARG A 30 18.13 -1.92 6.56
N THR A 31 17.06 -1.45 7.21
CA THR A 31 17.12 -1.02 8.62
C THR A 31 16.72 -2.10 9.61
N GLY A 32 15.94 -3.09 9.18
CA GLY A 32 15.33 -4.09 10.06
C GLY A 32 14.18 -3.54 10.92
N SER A 33 13.77 -2.29 10.70
CA SER A 33 12.72 -1.64 11.50
C SER A 33 11.34 -2.30 11.30
N PRO A 34 10.45 -2.24 12.30
CA PRO A 34 9.07 -2.66 12.14
C PRO A 34 8.34 -1.77 11.13
N TRP A 35 7.20 -2.25 10.61
CA TRP A 35 6.35 -1.49 9.67
C TRP A 35 5.83 -0.17 10.29
N ALA A 36 5.62 -0.15 11.60
CA ALA A 36 5.16 1.04 12.34
C ALA A 36 6.15 2.22 12.27
N ASP A 37 7.44 1.93 12.10
CA ASP A 37 8.51 2.95 12.08
C ASP A 37 8.87 3.41 10.66
N ILE A 38 8.12 2.97 9.64
CA ILE A 38 8.39 3.38 8.28
C ILE A 38 8.16 4.89 8.12
N PRO A 39 9.11 5.62 7.52
CA PRO A 39 8.93 7.03 7.23
C PRO A 39 7.67 7.30 6.41
N GLU A 40 6.90 8.30 6.80
CA GLU A 40 5.61 8.70 6.17
C GLU A 40 5.74 8.93 4.65
N ARG A 41 6.92 9.35 4.18
CA ARG A 41 7.22 9.50 2.76
C ARG A 41 7.05 8.22 1.94
N TYR A 42 7.06 7.03 2.55
CA TYR A 42 6.84 5.73 1.88
C TYR A 42 5.41 5.20 2.05
N GLY A 43 4.60 5.80 2.92
CA GLY A 43 3.22 5.41 3.17
C GLY A 43 2.80 5.75 4.59
N PRO A 44 1.49 5.77 4.88
CA PRO A 44 1.03 5.88 6.25
C PRO A 44 1.49 4.67 7.07
N PRO A 45 1.80 4.83 8.36
CA PRO A 45 2.02 3.69 9.25
C PRO A 45 0.78 2.79 9.22
N THR A 46 1.01 1.47 9.17
CA THR A 46 -0.07 0.47 9.25
C THR A 46 -0.48 0.24 10.69
#